data_AF-A0A5C4WNM7-F1
#
_entry.id   AF-A0A5C4WNM7-F1
#
_cell.length_a   1.000
_cell.length_b   1.000
_cell.length_c   1.000
_cell.angle_alpha   90.00
_cell.angle_beta   90.00
_cell.angle_gamma   90.00
#
_symmetry.space_group_name_H-M   'P 1'
#
loop_
_entity.id
_entity.type
_entity.pdbx_description
1 polymer ?
#
loop_
_entity_poly.entity_id
_entity_poly.type
_entity_poly.pdbx_seq_one_letter_code
_entity_poly.pdbx_strand_id
1 'polypeptide(L)' 'MARGLTNAVIASELFLSEATVRTHVSRIFDKLGVRDRVEAVVLAYESGLVRPGHLNRDHPVEGRSLE' A
#
# COMPACT_ATOMS: atom_id res chain seq x y z
N MET A 1 0.68 -0.30 1.18
CA MET A 1 0.79 -0.35 -0.30
C MET A 1 0.64 -1.74 -0.89
N ALA A 2 1.41 -2.73 -0.42
CA ALA A 2 1.35 -4.12 -0.91
C ALA A 2 -0.04 -4.79 -0.79
N ARG A 3 -0.88 -4.34 0.15
CA ARG A 3 -2.28 -4.79 0.30
C ARG A 3 -3.31 -4.00 -0.53
N GLY A 4 -2.88 -3.14 -1.46
CA GLY A 4 -3.80 -2.32 -2.28
C GLY A 4 -4.37 -1.06 -1.59
N LEU A 5 -4.10 -0.84 -0.29
CA LEU A 5 -4.64 0.31 0.47
C LEU A 5 -4.29 1.69 -0.12
N THR A 6 -5.21 2.65 -0.08
CA THR A 6 -4.94 4.05 -0.46
C THR A 6 -4.12 4.77 0.61
N ASN A 7 -3.51 5.91 0.27
CA ASN A 7 -2.76 6.70 1.26
C ASN A 7 -3.67 7.26 2.37
N ALA A 8 -4.93 7.57 2.05
CA ALA A 8 -5.92 8.02 3.04
C ALA A 8 -6.24 6.92 4.07
N VAL A 9 -6.40 5.67 3.63
CA VAL A 9 -6.62 4.54 4.56
C VAL A 9 -5.39 4.29 5.42
N ILE A 10 -4.19 4.30 4.82
CA ILE A 10 -2.91 4.15 5.57
C ILE A 10 -2.76 5.28 6.59
N ALA A 11 -3.11 6.51 6.22
CA ALA A 11 -3.06 7.67 7.10
C ALA A 11 -4.01 7.49 8.30
N SER A 12 -5.24 7.02 8.04
CA SER A 12 -6.22 6.74 9.09
C SER A 12 -5.76 5.63 10.04
N GLU A 13 -5.27 4.50 9.52
CA GLU A 13 -4.80 3.36 10.34
C GLU A 13 -3.60 3.74 11.23
N LEU A 14 -2.77 4.69 10.77
CA LEU A 14 -1.56 5.11 11.46
C LEU A 14 -1.70 6.42 12.24
N PHE A 15 -2.90 7.02 12.25
CA PHE A 15 -3.16 8.35 12.85
C PHE A 15 -2.22 9.45 12.32
N LEU A 16 -1.92 9.41 11.02
CA LEU A 16 -1.04 10.36 10.33
C LEU A 16 -1.83 11.22 9.33
N SER A 17 -1.21 12.30 8.85
CA SER A 17 -1.73 13.02 7.68
C SER A 17 -1.44 12.26 6.39
N GLU A 18 -2.31 12.41 5.38
CA GLU A 18 -2.06 11.82 4.05
C GLU A 18 -0.78 12.36 3.41
N ALA A 19 -0.46 13.64 3.64
CA ALA A 19 0.77 14.26 3.16
C ALA A 19 2.01 13.57 3.76
N THR A 20 1.98 13.26 5.06
CA THR A 20 3.05 12.51 5.75
C THR A 20 3.23 11.14 5.10
N VAL A 21 2.15 10.39 4.89
CA VAL A 21 2.20 9.09 4.21
C VAL A 21 2.81 9.22 2.81
N ARG A 22 2.40 10.22 2.02
CA ARG A 22 2.93 10.47 0.68
C ARG A 22 4.44 10.69 0.70
N THR A 23 4.94 11.47 1.65
CA THR A 23 6.38 11.69 1.82
C THR A 23 7.13 10.41 2.17
N HIS A 24 6.59 9.59 3.08
CA HIS A 24 7.20 8.30 3.42
C HIS A 24 7.25 7.35 2.23
N VAL A 25 6.16 7.27 1.46
CA VAL A 25 6.06 6.45 0.24
C VAL A 25 7.08 6.88 -0.79
N SER A 26 7.20 8.19 -1.07
CA SER A 26 8.20 8.71 -2.01
C SER A 26 9.61 8.29 -1.59
N ARG A 27 9.96 8.46 -0.31
CA ARG A 27 11.27 8.06 0.20
C ARG A 27 11.51 6.56 0.14
N ILE A 28 10.46 5.74 0.24
CA ILE A 28 10.57 4.29 0.06
C ILE A 28 10.87 3.99 -1.41
N PHE A 29 10.18 4.64 -2.34
CA PHE A 29 10.43 4.48 -3.78
C PHE A 29 11.87 4.88 -4.15
N ASP A 30 12.33 6.02 -3.64
CA ASP A 30 13.72 6.48 -3.84
C ASP A 30 14.74 5.44 -3.34
N LYS A 31 14.49 4.86 -2.16
CA LYS A 31 15.37 3.82 -1.57
C LYS A 31 15.33 2.49 -2.33
N LEU A 32 14.21 2.18 -2.96
CA LEU A 32 14.03 0.96 -3.74
C LEU A 32 14.41 1.14 -5.22
N GLY A 33 14.69 2.37 -5.66
CA GLY A 33 15.00 2.67 -7.06
C GLY A 33 13.81 2.50 -8.00
N VAL A 34 12.58 2.57 -7.50
CA VAL A 34 11.34 2.44 -8.28
C VAL A 34 10.70 3.81 -8.47
N ARG A 35 10.00 4.00 -9.59
CA ARG A 35 9.43 5.30 -9.99
C ARG A 35 8.03 5.52 -9.42
N ASP A 36 7.29 4.45 -9.25
CA ASP A 36 5.92 4.51 -8.78
C ASP A 36 5.50 3.24 -8.04
N ARG A 37 4.22 3.23 -7.68
CA ARG A 37 3.59 2.15 -6.95
C ARG A 37 3.48 0.86 -7.75
N VAL A 38 3.31 0.94 -9.07
CA VAL A 38 3.22 -0.24 -9.94
C VAL A 38 4.57 -0.94 -9.96
N GLU A 39 5.65 -0.20 -10.20
CA GLU A 39 7.01 -0.73 -10.16
C GLU A 39 7.36 -1.31 -8.77
N ALA A 40 6.96 -0.64 -7.68
CA ALA A 40 7.15 -1.17 -6.33
C ALA A 40 6.44 -2.51 -6.08
N VAL A 41 5.24 -2.68 -6.65
CA VAL A 41 4.48 -3.94 -6.55
C VAL A 41 5.13 -5.04 -7.38
N VAL A 42 5.59 -4.73 -8.60
CA VAL A 42 6.33 -5.68 -9.44
C VAL A 42 7.60 -6.13 -8.74
N LEU A 43 8.40 -5.21 -8.22
CA LEU A 43 9.62 -5.52 -7.46
C LEU A 43 9.31 -6.41 -6.25
N ALA A 44 8.21 -6.16 -5.54
CA ALA A 44 7.80 -6.98 -4.40
C ALA A 44 7.40 -8.42 -4.81
N TYR A 45 6.81 -8.60 -6.00
CA TYR A 45 6.54 -9.92 -6.55
C TYR A 45 7.81 -10.63 -7.02
N GLU A 46 8.67 -9.95 -7.77
CA GLU A 46 9.92 -10.51 -8.31
C GLU A 46 10.91 -10.91 -7.21
N SER A 47 10.99 -10.12 -6.14
CA SER A 47 11.82 -10.43 -4.97
C SER A 47 11.24 -11.53 -4.07
N GLY A 48 10.02 -11.99 -4.33
CA GLY A 48 9.31 -12.95 -3.48
C GLY A 48 8.83 -12.38 -2.13
N LEU A 49 8.94 -11.07 -1.92
CA LEU A 49 8.47 -10.36 -0.72
C LEU A 49 6.93 -10.43 -0.58
N VAL A 50 6.21 -10.47 -1.71
CA VAL A 50 4.76 -10.64 -1.77
C VAL A 50 4.43 -11.87 -2.60
N ARG A 51 3.55 -12.73 -2.07
CA ARG A 51 2.95 -13.84 -2.81
C ARG A 51 1.51 -13.52 -3.19
N PRO A 52 1.08 -13.79 -4.45
CA PRO A 52 -0.31 -13.68 -4.83
C PRO A 52 -1.19 -14.54 -3.90
N GLY A 53 -2.29 -13.97 -3.40
CA GLY A 53 -3.24 -14.69 -2.53
C GLY A 53 -2.98 -14.59 -1.01
N HIS A 54 -1.90 -13.95 -0.56
CA HIS A 54 -1.69 -13.69 0.88
C HIS A 54 -2.51 -12.48 1.40
N LEU A 55 -3.17 -11.72 0.52
CA LEU A 55 -4.01 -10.58 0.90
C LEU A 55 -4.94 -10.98 2.05
N ASN A 56 -4.66 -10.40 3.21
CA ASN A 56 -5.13 -10.90 4.49
C ASN A 56 -6.65 -11.07 4.50
N ARG A 57 -7.13 -12.28 4.81
CA ARG A 57 -8.56 -12.59 4.98
C ARG A 57 -9.14 -11.97 6.26
N ASP A 58 -8.30 -11.34 7.09
CA ASP A 58 -8.70 -10.81 8.41
C ASP A 58 -9.20 -9.35 8.38
N HIS A 59 -9.55 -8.81 7.22
CA HIS A 59 -10.38 -7.60 7.15
C HIS A 59 -11.68 -7.92 6.41
N PRO A 60 -12.82 -8.10 7.12
CA PRO A 60 -14.10 -8.14 6.45
C PRO A 60 -14.27 -6.80 5.73
N VAL A 61 -14.48 -6.86 4.42
CA VAL A 61 -14.91 -5.72 3.62
C VAL A 61 -16.33 -5.35 4.05
N GLU A 62 -16.47 -4.67 5.18
CA GLU A 62 -17.74 -4.05 5.55
C GLU A 62 -18.06 -2.98 4.52
N GLY A 63 -19.09 -3.28 3.72
CA GLY A 63 -19.96 -2.28 3.15
C GLY A 63 -19.32 -1.32 2.15
N ARG A 64 -19.26 -1.77 0.89
CA ARG A 64 -19.85 -0.89 -0.15
C ARG A 64 -21.32 -0.70 0.21
N SER A 65 -21.63 0.30 1.02
CA SER A 65 -22.97 0.88 1.04
C SER A 65 -23.04 1.88 -0.10
N LEU A 66 -23.91 1.54 -1.04
CA LEU A 66 -24.40 2.38 -2.10
C LEU A 66 -25.17 3.55 -1.47
N GLU A 67 -24.70 4.77 -1.67
CA GLU A 67 -25.52 5.98 -1.83
C GLU A 67 -24.88 6.87 -2.90
#